data_AF-A0AAN8A553-F1
#
_entry.id   AF-A0AAN8A553-F1
#
_cell.length_a   1.000
_cell.length_b   1.000
_cell.length_c   1.000
_cell.angle_alpha   90.00
_cell.angle_beta   90.00
_cell.angle_gamma   90.00
#
_symmetry.space_group_name_H-M   'P 1'
#
loop_
_entity.id
_entity.type
_entity.pdbx_description
1 polymer ?
#
loop_
_entity_poly.entity_id
_entity_poly.type
_entity_poly.pdbx_seq_one_letter_code
_entity_poly.pdbx_strand_id
1 'polypeptide(L)'
;MPREDWPTTVPIDAATGSYLSPDTTTTTRTDFTDFFLRFRPASDANPHYTYLFNVHQRLVGLLINHPAMIPNLQQTFSTSANSKNKVYFMWDFLLRTLQHLAAKVNPKFPDSSPMFRDVFSRAVTAKMYILDTTGKLERANASVGYSDDDGVEFTDEVKALAETLDEIPDGCAGCGKREEEGGEKLHVCAKLLFEGVSAKDVEGA
;
A
#
# COMPACT_ATOMS: atom_id res chain seq x y z
N MET A 1 -23.43 -4.67 0.19
CA MET A 1 -23.19 -6.06 -0.26
C MET A 1 -22.33 -5.99 -1.50
N PRO A 2 -21.34 -6.89 -1.67
CA PRO A 2 -20.46 -6.86 -2.84
C PRO A 2 -21.28 -6.96 -4.12
N ARG A 3 -20.90 -6.20 -5.16
CA ARG A 3 -21.54 -6.32 -6.48
C ARG A 3 -21.37 -7.74 -7.02
N GLU A 4 -22.49 -8.38 -7.36
CA GLU A 4 -22.56 -9.77 -7.82
C GLU A 4 -21.97 -9.95 -9.24
N ASP A 5 -21.92 -8.88 -10.03
CA ASP A 5 -21.41 -8.87 -11.40
C ASP A 5 -19.88 -8.76 -11.50
N TRP A 6 -19.18 -8.58 -10.37
CA TRP A 6 -17.73 -8.47 -10.35
C TRP A 6 -17.05 -9.80 -10.01
N PRO A 7 -15.86 -10.07 -10.58
CA PRO A 7 -15.12 -11.27 -10.26
C PRO A 7 -14.78 -11.33 -8.77
N THR A 8 -14.87 -12.50 -8.16
CA THR A 8 -14.51 -12.70 -6.74
C THR A 8 -13.02 -12.49 -6.49
N THR A 9 -12.20 -12.55 -7.53
CA THR A 9 -10.75 -12.35 -7.48
C THR A 9 -10.26 -11.71 -8.78
N VAL A 10 -9.37 -10.74 -8.66
CA VAL A 10 -8.71 -10.08 -9.80
C VAL A 10 -7.21 -10.38 -9.72
N PRO A 11 -6.66 -11.31 -10.55
CA PRO A 11 -5.24 -11.65 -10.50
C PRO A 11 -4.36 -10.50 -11.03
N ILE A 12 -3.18 -10.32 -10.43
CA ILE A 12 -2.13 -9.40 -10.91
C ILE A 12 -0.91 -10.22 -11.34
N ASP A 13 -0.96 -10.77 -12.55
CA ASP A 13 0.13 -11.58 -13.11
C ASP A 13 1.31 -10.72 -13.58
N ALA A 14 1.02 -9.48 -13.95
CA ALA A 14 1.96 -8.43 -14.31
C ALA A 14 1.38 -7.07 -13.92
N ALA A 15 2.21 -6.01 -13.92
CA ALA A 15 1.69 -4.66 -13.80
C ALA A 15 0.66 -4.43 -14.91
N THR A 16 -0.56 -4.00 -14.56
CA THR A 16 -1.65 -3.89 -15.55
C THR A 16 -1.38 -2.80 -16.60
N GLY A 17 -0.39 -1.93 -16.36
CA GLY A 17 0.01 -0.84 -17.25
C GLY A 17 -0.99 0.33 -17.28
N SER A 18 -2.24 0.05 -16.95
CA SER A 18 -3.39 0.96 -16.89
C SER A 18 -4.07 0.87 -15.52
N TYR A 19 -4.65 1.97 -15.05
CA TYR A 19 -5.41 1.97 -13.80
C TYR A 19 -6.75 1.29 -14.00
N LEU A 20 -6.80 -0.02 -13.73
CA LEU A 20 -8.05 -0.76 -13.72
C LEU A 20 -8.89 -0.27 -12.54
N SER A 21 -10.06 0.32 -12.83
CA SER A 21 -10.99 0.82 -11.83
C SER A 21 -12.42 0.81 -12.38
N PRO A 22 -13.44 0.63 -11.52
CA PRO A 22 -14.83 0.83 -11.92
C PRO A 22 -15.10 2.33 -12.14
N ASP A 23 -16.20 2.65 -12.81
CA ASP A 23 -16.58 4.04 -13.09
C ASP A 23 -16.78 4.82 -11.78
N THR A 24 -15.93 5.83 -11.58
CA THR A 24 -15.87 6.64 -10.35
C THR A 24 -17.10 7.51 -10.15
N THR A 25 -17.86 7.79 -11.21
CA THR A 25 -19.05 8.65 -11.18
C THR A 25 -20.31 7.92 -10.76
N THR A 26 -20.31 6.59 -10.89
CA THR A 26 -21.47 5.72 -10.59
C THR A 26 -21.20 4.73 -9.47
N THR A 27 -19.94 4.48 -9.11
CA THR A 27 -19.55 3.51 -8.07
C THR A 27 -19.38 4.19 -6.71
N THR A 28 -20.03 3.64 -5.68
CA THR A 28 -19.89 4.12 -4.29
C THR A 28 -18.48 3.89 -3.75
N ARG A 29 -18.04 4.62 -2.72
CA ARG A 29 -16.74 4.36 -2.08
C ARG A 29 -16.62 2.96 -1.49
N THR A 30 -17.73 2.43 -0.98
CA THR A 30 -17.80 1.06 -0.45
C THR A 30 -17.49 0.06 -1.55
N ASP A 31 -18.23 0.12 -2.66
CA ASP A 31 -18.04 -0.81 -3.78
C ASP A 31 -16.68 -0.58 -4.45
N PHE A 32 -16.28 0.67 -4.62
CA PHE A 32 -14.98 1.00 -5.19
C PHE A 32 -13.84 0.40 -4.36
N THR A 33 -13.94 0.42 -3.03
CA THR A 33 -12.98 -0.25 -2.16
C THR A 33 -13.04 -1.77 -2.31
N ASP A 34 -14.23 -2.35 -2.27
CA ASP A 34 -14.44 -3.80 -2.43
C ASP A 34 -13.80 -4.32 -3.73
N PHE A 35 -13.90 -3.57 -4.83
CA PHE A 35 -13.23 -3.88 -6.09
C PHE A 35 -11.73 -4.11 -5.91
N PHE A 36 -11.03 -3.18 -5.26
CA PHE A 36 -9.58 -3.27 -5.04
C PHE A 36 -9.21 -4.32 -4.00
N LEU A 37 -10.08 -4.63 -3.05
CA LEU A 37 -9.88 -5.72 -2.08
C LEU A 37 -9.97 -7.12 -2.72
N ARG A 38 -10.48 -7.24 -3.94
CA ARG A 38 -10.51 -8.50 -4.70
C ARG A 38 -9.22 -8.79 -5.45
N PHE A 39 -8.30 -7.82 -5.54
CA PHE A 39 -7.04 -8.04 -6.25
C PHE A 39 -6.15 -9.03 -5.50
N ARG A 40 -5.43 -9.89 -6.22
CA ARG A 40 -4.49 -10.85 -5.63
C ARG A 40 -3.16 -10.81 -6.39
N PRO A 41 -2.02 -10.62 -5.70
CA PRO A 41 -0.70 -10.81 -6.31
C PRO A 41 -0.57 -12.21 -6.91
N ALA A 42 0.22 -12.33 -7.99
CA ALA A 42 0.63 -13.63 -8.50
C ALA A 42 1.31 -14.48 -7.41
N SER A 43 1.14 -15.80 -7.46
CA SER A 43 1.73 -16.71 -6.47
C SER A 43 3.27 -16.71 -6.46
N ASP A 44 3.88 -16.27 -7.56
CA ASP A 44 5.33 -16.14 -7.73
C ASP A 44 5.79 -14.67 -7.70
N ALA A 45 4.96 -13.75 -7.19
CA ALA A 45 5.34 -12.36 -6.99
C ALA A 45 6.47 -12.25 -5.94
N ASN A 46 7.27 -11.19 -6.07
CA ASN A 46 8.31 -10.84 -5.12
C ASN A 46 7.69 -10.69 -3.71
N PRO A 47 8.32 -11.23 -2.64
CA PRO A 47 7.78 -11.15 -1.29
C PRO A 47 7.59 -9.72 -0.78
N HIS A 48 8.48 -8.79 -1.14
CA HIS A 48 8.35 -7.39 -0.74
C HIS A 48 7.14 -6.73 -1.42
N TYR A 49 6.93 -6.98 -2.72
CA TYR A 49 5.71 -6.56 -3.41
C TYR A 49 4.46 -7.14 -2.74
N THR A 50 4.46 -8.45 -2.51
CA THR A 50 3.34 -9.18 -1.93
C THR A 50 3.00 -8.67 -0.53
N TYR A 51 4.01 -8.42 0.29
CA TYR A 51 3.86 -7.87 1.62
C TYR A 51 3.24 -6.49 1.61
N LEU A 52 3.84 -5.54 0.86
CA LEU A 52 3.30 -4.19 0.71
C LEU A 52 1.87 -4.22 0.20
N PHE A 53 1.59 -5.04 -0.82
CA PHE A 53 0.26 -5.18 -1.38
C PHE A 53 -0.78 -5.63 -0.34
N ASN A 54 -0.46 -6.69 0.40
CA ASN A 54 -1.38 -7.27 1.39
C ASN A 54 -1.59 -6.34 2.59
N VAL A 55 -0.55 -5.68 3.09
CA VAL A 55 -0.68 -4.72 4.20
C VAL A 55 -1.54 -3.52 3.78
N HIS A 56 -1.34 -2.99 2.57
CA HIS A 56 -2.17 -1.90 2.04
C HIS A 56 -3.63 -2.32 1.85
N GLN A 57 -3.91 -3.51 1.30
CA GLN A 57 -5.27 -4.02 1.19
C GLN A 57 -5.95 -4.14 2.56
N ARG A 58 -5.25 -4.71 3.54
CA ARG A 58 -5.79 -4.86 4.90
C ARG A 58 -6.08 -3.49 5.54
N LEU A 59 -5.15 -2.54 5.47
CA LEU A 59 -5.37 -1.19 6.01
C LEU A 59 -6.53 -0.47 5.34
N VAL A 60 -6.61 -0.50 4.01
CA VAL A 60 -7.74 0.09 3.27
C VAL A 60 -9.07 -0.55 3.70
N GLY A 61 -9.09 -1.88 3.89
CA GLY A 61 -10.23 -2.61 4.40
C GLY A 61 -10.63 -2.20 5.83
N LEU A 62 -9.67 -1.97 6.72
CA LEU A 62 -9.96 -1.48 8.07
C LEU A 62 -10.50 -0.04 8.05
N LEU A 63 -9.89 0.82 7.24
CA LEU A 63 -10.24 2.24 7.17
C LEU A 63 -11.63 2.46 6.56
N ILE A 64 -12.01 1.73 5.50
CA ILE A 64 -13.35 1.87 4.91
C ILE A 64 -14.46 1.43 5.88
N ASN A 65 -14.16 0.50 6.80
CA ASN A 65 -15.10 0.01 7.82
C ASN A 65 -15.05 0.83 9.13
N HIS A 66 -14.22 1.86 9.20
CA HIS A 66 -14.10 2.71 10.37
C HIS A 66 -15.38 3.55 10.57
N PRO A 67 -15.87 3.77 11.82
CA PRO A 67 -17.09 4.55 12.06
C PRO A 67 -17.07 5.95 11.44
N ALA A 68 -15.91 6.62 11.43
CA ALA A 68 -15.74 7.93 10.82
C ALA A 68 -15.93 7.95 9.29
N MET A 69 -15.96 6.80 8.62
CA MET A 69 -16.24 6.70 7.18
C MET A 69 -17.73 6.63 6.85
N ILE A 70 -18.62 6.35 7.83
CA ILE A 70 -20.07 6.18 7.62
C ILE A 70 -20.69 7.30 6.76
N PRO A 71 -20.40 8.60 6.99
CA PRO A 71 -20.98 9.69 6.19
C PRO A 71 -20.59 9.65 4.70
N ASN A 72 -19.48 8.98 4.36
CA ASN A 72 -18.86 8.99 3.04
C ASN A 72 -19.16 7.75 2.20
N LEU A 73 -19.62 6.65 2.82
CA LEU A 73 -19.65 5.30 2.22
C LEU A 73 -20.48 5.18 0.94
N GLN A 74 -21.64 5.84 0.93
CA GLN A 74 -22.63 5.72 -0.15
C GLN A 74 -22.49 6.79 -1.23
N GLN A 75 -21.61 7.78 -1.02
CA GLN A 75 -21.30 8.73 -2.06
C GLN A 75 -20.44 8.04 -3.13
N THR A 76 -20.57 8.50 -4.37
CA THR A 76 -19.73 7.99 -5.45
C THR A 76 -18.28 8.44 -5.25
N PHE A 77 -17.34 7.71 -5.83
CA PHE A 77 -15.92 7.99 -5.65
C PHE A 77 -15.54 9.40 -6.13
N SER A 78 -16.17 9.92 -7.19
CA SER A 78 -15.91 11.26 -7.71
C SER A 78 -16.58 12.40 -6.93
N THR A 79 -17.55 12.10 -6.06
CA THR A 79 -18.23 13.13 -5.25
C THR A 79 -17.35 13.56 -4.08
N SER A 80 -17.30 14.85 -3.76
CA SER A 80 -16.59 15.34 -2.56
C SER A 80 -17.09 14.62 -1.30
N ALA A 81 -16.18 14.26 -0.40
CA ALA A 81 -16.55 13.64 0.88
C ALA A 81 -17.48 14.54 1.70
N ASN A 82 -18.48 13.93 2.33
CA ASN A 82 -19.38 14.56 3.30
C ASN A 82 -18.67 14.88 4.62
N SER A 83 -17.74 14.00 5.04
CA SER A 83 -16.87 14.21 6.20
C SER A 83 -15.42 14.08 5.75
N LYS A 84 -14.67 15.18 5.84
CA LYS A 84 -13.25 15.27 5.52
C LYS A 84 -12.43 15.14 6.79
N ASN A 85 -12.42 13.93 7.35
CA ASN A 85 -11.62 13.56 8.52
C ASN A 85 -10.34 12.78 8.12
N LYS A 86 -9.47 12.53 9.09
CA LYS A 86 -8.16 11.91 8.94
C LYS A 86 -8.24 10.45 8.50
N VAL A 87 -9.31 9.75 8.88
CA VAL A 87 -9.57 8.39 8.42
C VAL A 87 -9.94 8.38 6.94
N TYR A 88 -10.80 9.31 6.49
CA TYR A 88 -11.12 9.47 5.07
C TYR A 88 -9.88 9.81 4.25
N PHE A 89 -9.07 10.77 4.71
CA PHE A 89 -7.80 11.11 4.06
C PHE A 89 -6.91 9.87 3.94
N MET A 90 -6.70 9.14 5.04
CA MET A 90 -5.80 7.99 5.06
C MET A 90 -6.30 6.85 4.18
N TRP A 91 -7.62 6.62 4.15
CA TRP A 91 -8.25 5.67 3.23
C TRP A 91 -7.97 6.02 1.77
N ASP A 92 -8.22 7.27 1.35
CA ASP A 92 -7.97 7.70 -0.04
C ASP A 92 -6.48 7.63 -0.39
N PHE A 93 -5.62 8.06 0.54
CA PHE A 93 -4.17 8.03 0.38
C PHE A 93 -3.63 6.61 0.17
N LEU A 94 -4.00 5.66 1.03
CA LEU A 94 -3.56 4.26 0.93
C LEU A 94 -4.20 3.52 -0.24
N LEU A 95 -5.47 3.79 -0.55
CA LEU A 95 -6.14 3.20 -1.71
C LEU A 95 -5.45 3.61 -3.03
N ARG A 96 -5.04 4.88 -3.16
CA ARG A 96 -4.25 5.34 -4.32
C ARG A 96 -2.87 4.70 -4.36
N THR A 97 -2.25 4.42 -3.21
CA THR A 97 -0.98 3.68 -3.17
C THR A 97 -1.17 2.25 -3.66
N LEU A 98 -2.25 1.58 -3.24
CA LEU A 98 -2.63 0.25 -3.72
C LEU A 98 -2.89 0.24 -5.23
N GLN A 99 -3.54 1.28 -5.77
CA GLN A 99 -3.72 1.45 -7.22
C GLN A 99 -2.39 1.56 -7.96
N HIS A 100 -1.39 2.27 -7.43
CA HIS A 100 -0.04 2.32 -8.03
C HIS A 100 0.64 0.96 -7.99
N LEU A 101 0.55 0.24 -6.86
CA LEU A 101 1.07 -1.13 -6.74
C LEU A 101 0.48 -2.06 -7.78
N ALA A 102 -0.85 -2.03 -7.99
CA ALA A 102 -1.51 -2.87 -8.98
C ALA A 102 -1.17 -2.46 -10.42
N ALA A 103 -1.12 -1.16 -10.70
CA ALA A 103 -1.05 -0.68 -12.08
C ALA A 103 0.35 -0.46 -12.64
N LYS A 104 1.32 -0.11 -11.78
CA LYS A 104 2.60 0.48 -12.21
C LYS A 104 3.82 -0.22 -11.63
N VAL A 105 3.65 -1.19 -10.73
CA VAL A 105 4.76 -1.95 -10.15
C VAL A 105 4.70 -3.39 -10.66
N ASN A 106 5.81 -3.85 -11.24
CA ASN A 106 5.96 -5.24 -11.66
C ASN A 106 6.00 -6.15 -10.43
N PRO A 107 5.04 -7.08 -10.26
CA PRO A 107 4.97 -7.93 -9.09
C PRO A 107 6.21 -8.80 -8.87
N LYS A 108 6.91 -9.22 -9.95
CA LYS A 108 8.09 -10.10 -9.87
C LYS A 108 9.39 -9.31 -9.67
N PHE A 109 9.47 -8.11 -10.24
CA PHE A 109 10.67 -7.27 -10.22
C PHE A 109 10.33 -5.83 -9.79
N PRO A 110 9.86 -5.61 -8.56
CA PRO A 110 9.35 -4.32 -8.13
C PRO A 110 10.40 -3.20 -8.24
N ASP A 111 11.66 -3.47 -7.91
CA ASP A 111 12.77 -2.49 -7.97
C ASP A 111 13.03 -1.94 -9.38
N SER A 112 12.69 -2.70 -10.42
CA SER A 112 12.79 -2.24 -11.81
C SER A 112 11.69 -1.23 -12.19
N SER A 113 10.67 -1.09 -11.35
CA SER A 113 9.52 -0.23 -11.62
C SER A 113 9.78 1.16 -11.04
N PRO A 114 9.77 2.24 -11.85
CA PRO A 114 10.00 3.60 -11.34
C PRO A 114 9.04 4.00 -10.22
N MET A 115 7.82 3.48 -10.23
CA MET A 115 6.78 3.75 -9.23
C MET A 115 7.05 3.09 -7.87
N PHE A 116 7.95 2.11 -7.79
CA PHE A 116 8.14 1.35 -6.55
C PHE A 116 8.70 2.19 -5.41
N ARG A 117 9.65 3.10 -5.70
CA ARG A 117 10.20 4.04 -4.71
C ARG A 117 9.16 5.01 -4.18
N ASP A 118 8.24 5.47 -5.03
CA ASP A 118 7.13 6.33 -4.62
C ASP A 118 6.18 5.57 -3.68
N VAL A 119 5.77 4.36 -4.06
CA VAL A 119 4.93 3.48 -3.23
C VAL A 119 5.55 3.27 -1.85
N PHE A 120 6.84 2.92 -1.78
CA PHE A 120 7.53 2.72 -0.52
C PHE A 120 7.57 4.00 0.33
N SER A 121 7.88 5.15 -0.28
CA SER A 121 7.89 6.44 0.42
C SER A 121 6.50 6.81 0.97
N ARG A 122 5.43 6.46 0.23
CA ARG A 122 4.04 6.64 0.67
C ARG A 122 3.68 5.69 1.82
N ALA A 123 4.18 4.46 1.83
CA ALA A 123 4.00 3.54 2.96
C ALA A 123 4.64 4.09 4.25
N VAL A 124 5.88 4.57 4.18
CA VAL A 124 6.57 5.24 5.30
C VAL A 124 5.80 6.48 5.76
N THR A 125 5.31 7.29 4.82
CA THR A 125 4.52 8.49 5.13
C THR A 125 3.20 8.14 5.82
N ALA A 126 2.49 7.11 5.35
CA ALA A 126 1.25 6.64 5.97
C ALA A 126 1.50 6.14 7.39
N LYS A 127 2.55 5.34 7.61
CA LYS A 127 2.98 4.90 8.95
C LYS A 127 3.21 6.08 9.87
N MET A 128 4.00 7.06 9.43
CA MET A 128 4.28 8.27 10.21
C MET A 128 3.02 9.03 10.59
N TYR A 129 2.03 9.12 9.69
CA TYR A 129 0.78 9.84 9.97
C TYR A 129 -0.19 9.06 10.84
N ILE A 130 -0.30 7.74 10.67
CA ILE A 130 -1.20 6.91 11.48
C ILE A 130 -0.73 6.83 12.94
N LEU A 131 0.59 6.74 13.13
CA LEU A 131 1.21 6.62 14.46
C LEU A 131 1.54 7.97 15.09
N ASP A 132 1.25 9.08 14.40
CA ASP A 132 1.53 10.40 14.94
C ASP A 132 0.64 10.72 16.13
N THR A 133 1.26 11.13 17.23
CA THR A 133 0.58 11.62 18.44
C THR A 133 0.69 13.13 18.60
N THR A 134 1.30 13.83 17.63
CA THR A 134 1.62 15.26 17.73
C THR A 134 0.63 16.17 16.99
N GLY A 135 -0.34 15.61 16.27
CA GLY A 135 -1.33 16.37 15.49
C GLY A 135 -0.83 16.82 14.11
N LYS A 136 0.26 16.24 13.60
CA LYS A 136 0.88 16.57 12.31
C LYS A 136 -0.08 16.27 11.15
N LEU A 137 -0.78 15.14 11.20
CA LEU A 137 -1.76 14.79 10.17
C LEU A 137 -2.91 15.79 10.14
N GLU A 138 -3.47 16.11 11.30
CA GLU A 138 -4.58 17.05 11.48
C GLU A 138 -4.18 18.44 10.99
N ARG A 139 -2.97 18.91 11.30
CA ARG A 139 -2.44 20.18 10.75
C ARG A 139 -2.29 20.15 9.23
N ALA A 140 -1.78 19.05 8.68
CA ALA A 140 -1.64 18.90 7.23
C ALA A 140 -3.02 18.89 6.55
N ASN A 141 -3.99 18.18 7.12
CA ASN A 141 -5.37 18.10 6.67
C ASN A 141 -6.07 19.47 6.73
N ALA A 142 -5.94 20.18 7.85
CA ALA A 142 -6.51 21.52 8.02
C ALA A 142 -6.02 22.50 6.94
N SER A 143 -4.75 22.39 6.53
CA SER A 143 -4.18 23.25 5.48
C SER A 143 -4.83 23.07 4.09
N VAL A 144 -5.50 21.94 3.86
CA VAL A 144 -6.21 21.61 2.60
C VAL A 144 -7.73 21.52 2.78
N GLY A 145 -8.26 22.05 3.90
CA GLY A 145 -9.70 22.16 4.16
C GLY A 145 -10.37 20.87 4.66
N TYR A 146 -9.61 19.99 5.31
CA TYR A 146 -10.12 18.85 6.06
C TYR A 146 -10.15 19.25 7.54
N SER A 147 -11.34 19.27 8.15
CA SER A 147 -11.54 19.80 9.51
C SER A 147 -12.52 18.99 10.35
N ASP A 148 -12.98 17.85 9.86
CA ASP A 148 -14.04 17.06 10.52
C ASP A 148 -13.45 16.00 11.47
N ASP A 149 -12.30 16.31 12.06
CA ASP A 149 -11.50 15.40 12.90
C ASP A 149 -11.97 15.30 14.36
N ASP A 150 -13.11 15.92 14.72
CA ASP A 150 -13.59 16.09 16.11
C ASP A 150 -13.63 14.76 16.90
N GLY A 151 -12.55 14.50 17.65
CA GLY A 151 -12.35 13.27 18.42
C GLY A 151 -12.15 11.99 17.59
N VAL A 152 -11.96 12.10 16.27
CA VAL A 152 -11.71 10.94 15.40
C VAL A 152 -10.31 10.42 15.66
N GLU A 153 -10.19 9.12 15.94
CA GLU A 153 -8.91 8.43 16.16
C GLU A 153 -8.80 7.18 15.30
N PHE A 154 -7.58 6.78 14.94
CA PHE A 154 -7.33 5.46 14.36
C PHE A 154 -7.49 4.38 15.44
N THR A 155 -8.08 3.25 15.07
CA THR A 155 -8.20 2.09 15.97
C THR A 155 -6.83 1.47 16.26
N ASP A 156 -6.72 0.74 17.37
CA ASP A 156 -5.48 0.03 17.72
C ASP A 156 -5.08 -1.00 16.66
N GLU A 157 -6.04 -1.63 15.99
CA GLU A 157 -5.77 -2.55 14.88
C GLU A 157 -5.14 -1.84 13.67
N VAL A 158 -5.63 -0.63 13.33
CA VAL A 158 -5.04 0.19 12.26
C VAL A 158 -3.62 0.60 12.64
N LYS A 159 -3.39 1.01 13.89
CA LYS A 159 -2.06 1.41 14.39
C LYS A 159 -1.09 0.23 14.37
N ALA A 160 -1.48 -0.92 14.92
CA ALA A 160 -0.65 -2.11 14.97
C ALA A 160 -0.25 -2.59 13.55
N LEU A 161 -1.18 -2.54 12.60
CA LEU A 161 -0.85 -2.89 11.21
C LEU A 161 0.00 -1.80 10.52
N ALA A 162 -0.15 -0.53 10.89
CA ALA A 162 0.66 0.56 10.35
C ALA A 162 2.12 0.50 10.84
N GLU A 163 2.41 -0.08 12.00
CA GLU A 163 3.79 -0.31 12.48
C GLU A 163 4.61 -1.16 11.51
N THR A 164 3.93 -2.02 10.74
CA THR A 164 4.57 -2.99 9.85
C THR A 164 4.64 -2.51 8.39
N LEU A 165 4.08 -1.33 8.06
CA LEU A 165 3.88 -0.84 6.69
C LEU A 165 5.14 -0.79 5.81
N ASP A 166 6.30 -0.54 6.41
CA ASP A 166 7.60 -0.36 5.75
C ASP A 166 8.56 -1.52 6.04
N GLU A 167 8.08 -2.62 6.63
CA GLU A 167 8.88 -3.83 6.80
C GLU A 167 9.26 -4.42 5.45
N ILE A 168 10.52 -4.84 5.36
CA ILE A 168 11.07 -5.55 4.21
C ILE A 168 11.17 -7.02 4.63
N PRO A 169 10.36 -7.93 4.07
CA PRO A 169 10.43 -9.36 4.38
C PRO A 169 11.81 -9.94 4.04
N ASP A 170 12.21 -10.99 4.78
CA ASP A 170 13.46 -11.70 4.53
C ASP A 170 13.57 -12.21 3.08
N GLY A 171 14.69 -11.88 2.42
CA GLY A 171 15.00 -12.28 1.05
C GLY A 171 15.72 -11.18 0.27
N CYS A 172 16.31 -11.54 -0.87
CA CYS A 172 16.98 -10.58 -1.74
C CYS A 172 15.98 -9.53 -2.25
N ALA A 173 16.29 -8.24 -2.07
CA ALA A 173 15.45 -7.13 -2.54
C ALA A 173 15.07 -7.24 -4.04
N GLY A 174 16.04 -7.63 -4.88
CA GLY A 174 15.82 -7.70 -6.33
C GLY A 174 14.98 -8.88 -6.81
N CYS A 175 15.20 -10.09 -6.28
CA CYS A 175 14.55 -11.31 -6.79
C CYS A 175 13.63 -12.02 -5.79
N GLY A 176 13.60 -11.57 -4.53
CA GLY A 176 12.71 -12.10 -3.51
C GLY A 176 13.08 -13.49 -2.96
N LYS A 177 14.15 -14.12 -3.44
CA LYS A 177 14.60 -15.42 -2.92
C LYS A 177 15.23 -15.25 -1.55
N ARG A 178 15.00 -16.21 -0.65
CA ARG A 178 15.70 -16.26 0.64
C ARG A 178 17.21 -16.28 0.39
N GLU A 179 17.98 -15.61 1.25
CA GLU A 179 19.45 -15.59 1.16
C GLU A 179 20.08 -16.96 1.50
N GLU A 180 19.26 -17.98 1.80
CA GLU A 180 19.68 -19.33 2.11
C GLU A 180 18.82 -20.34 1.34
N GLU A 181 19.48 -21.23 0.58
CA GLU A 181 18.86 -22.38 -0.08
C GLU A 181 19.68 -23.62 0.31
N GLY A 182 19.05 -24.61 0.96
CA GLY A 182 19.73 -25.85 1.38
C GLY A 182 20.75 -25.71 2.53
N GLY A 183 20.76 -24.59 3.25
CA GLY A 183 21.70 -24.34 4.36
C GLY A 183 22.99 -23.62 3.97
N GLU A 184 23.13 -23.22 2.70
CA GLU A 184 24.24 -22.38 2.23
C GLU A 184 23.76 -20.93 1.98
N LYS A 185 24.55 -19.96 2.43
CA LYS A 185 24.31 -18.53 2.14
C LYS A 185 24.55 -18.25 0.66
N LEU A 186 23.53 -17.79 -0.05
CA LEU A 186 23.62 -17.33 -1.43
C LEU A 186 24.39 -16.00 -1.45
N HIS A 187 25.68 -16.07 -1.79
CA HIS A 187 26.62 -14.96 -1.67
C HIS A 187 26.33 -13.73 -2.54
N VAL A 188 25.46 -13.79 -3.56
CA VAL A 188 25.20 -12.64 -4.42
C VAL A 188 23.76 -12.62 -4.92
N CYS A 189 22.97 -11.72 -4.35
CA CYS A 189 21.82 -11.14 -5.03
C CYS A 189 21.77 -9.64 -4.74
N ALA A 190 22.24 -8.85 -5.72
CA ALA A 190 22.15 -7.39 -5.87
C ALA A 190 22.56 -6.44 -4.71
N LYS A 191 22.98 -6.91 -3.53
CA LYS A 191 23.49 -6.05 -2.45
C LYS A 191 24.70 -5.22 -2.89
N LEU A 192 25.51 -5.76 -3.80
CA LEU A 192 26.73 -5.11 -4.32
C LEU A 192 26.50 -4.06 -5.43
N LEU A 193 25.27 -3.90 -5.95
CA LEU A 193 25.00 -2.87 -6.97
C LEU A 193 24.65 -1.49 -6.39
N PHE A 194 24.27 -1.43 -5.10
CA PHE A 194 23.82 -0.18 -4.47
C PHE A 194 24.86 0.52 -3.59
N GLU A 195 25.89 -0.19 -3.10
CA GLU A 195 26.88 0.42 -2.20
C GLU A 195 28.11 1.01 -2.92
N GLY A 196 28.23 0.89 -4.25
CA GLY A 196 29.38 1.45 -4.97
C GLY A 196 30.74 0.90 -4.51
N VAL A 197 30.76 -0.23 -3.79
CA VAL A 197 31.98 -0.89 -3.38
C VAL A 197 32.53 -1.64 -4.59
N SER A 198 33.51 -1.01 -5.23
CA SER A 198 34.40 -1.67 -6.18
C SER A 198 34.89 -2.99 -5.57
N ALA A 199 34.91 -4.06 -6.38
CA ALA A 199 35.35 -5.41 -6.02
C ALA A 199 36.84 -5.52 -5.65
N LYS A 200 37.46 -4.45 -5.14
CA LYS A 200 38.86 -4.40 -4.71
C LYS A 200 39.08 -4.50 -3.20
N ASP A 201 38.02 -4.52 -2.39
CA ASP A 201 38.17 -4.59 -0.92
C ASP A 201 37.84 -5.97 -0.33
N VAL A 202 37.82 -7.03 -1.15
CA VAL A 202 37.77 -8.42 -0.69
C VAL A 202 39.02 -9.18 -1.12
N GLU A 203 40.20 -8.58 -0.89
CA GLU A 203 41.44 -9.33 -0.75
C GLU A 203 42.26 -8.74 0.41
N GLY A 204 42.18 -9.40 1.57
CA GLY A 204 43.25 -9.41 2.57
C GLY A 204 42.97 -8.69 3.91
N ALA A 205 42.52 -9.46 4.91
CA ALA A 205 43.14 -9.59 6.24
C ALA A 205 42.28 -10.51 7.15
#